data_AF-A0A1E5NXT9-F1
#
_entry.id   AF-A0A1E5NXT9-F1
#
_cell.length_a   1.000
_cell.length_b   1.000
_cell.length_c   1.000
_cell.angle_alpha   90.00
_cell.angle_beta   90.00
_cell.angle_gamma   90.00
#
_symmetry.space_group_name_H-M   'P 1'
#
loop_
_entity.id
_entity.type
_entity.pdbx_description
1 polymer ?
#
loop_
_entity_poly.entity_id
_entity_poly.type
_entity_poly.pdbx_seq_one_letter_code
_entity_poly.pdbx_strand_id
1 'polypeptide(L)' 'MNAPEAQEPTAESVVRSQFEESGLHPSLVPIYTAAVLALHDRESAAKLRQAGFTEAAEHLEPDPAVIAAAFGPQ' A
#
# COMPACT_ATOMS: atom_id res chain seq x y z
N MET A 1 -4.14 0.00 36.59
CA MET A 1 -4.61 0.70 35.38
C MET A 1 -3.70 0.22 34.26
N ASN A 2 -4.20 -0.60 33.34
CA ASN A 2 -3.42 -0.99 32.16
C ASN A 2 -3.45 0.20 31.20
N ALA A 3 -2.28 0.74 30.86
CA ALA A 3 -2.17 1.71 29.79
C ALA A 3 -2.65 1.03 28.49
N PRO A 4 -3.43 1.72 27.63
CA PRO A 4 -3.76 1.16 26.33
C PRO A 4 -2.44 0.93 25.60
N GLU A 5 -2.15 -0.32 25.24
CA GLU A 5 -1.05 -0.65 24.35
C GLU A 5 -1.27 0.16 23.07
N ALA A 6 -0.33 1.07 22.78
CA ALA A 6 -0.39 1.85 21.56
C ALA A 6 -0.32 0.87 20.39
N GLN A 7 -1.40 0.77 19.61
CA GLN A 7 -1.40 -0.05 18.40
C GLN A 7 -0.26 0.39 17.50
N GLU A 8 0.52 -0.57 17.01
CA GLU A 8 1.52 -0.29 15.99
C GLU A 8 0.83 0.33 14.76
N PRO A 9 1.43 1.36 14.14
CA PRO A 9 0.84 2.01 12.99
C PRO A 9 0.77 1.06 11.80
N THR A 10 -0.38 1.02 11.12
CA THR A 10 -0.55 0.23 9.90
C THR A 10 0.26 0.83 8.75
N ALA A 11 0.65 0.01 7.76
CA ALA A 11 1.34 0.50 6.56
C ALA A 11 0.56 1.63 5.87
N GLU A 12 -0.76 1.53 5.81
CA GLU A 12 -1.62 2.61 5.30
C GLU A 12 -1.49 3.90 6.11
N SER A 13 -1.54 3.81 7.44
CA SER A 13 -1.41 5.00 8.30
C SER A 13 -0.06 5.68 8.14
N VAL A 14 1.03 4.90 8.05
CA VAL A 14 2.38 5.43 7.85
C VAL A 14 2.49 6.12 6.49
N VAL A 15 2.10 5.44 5.41
CA VAL A 15 2.20 6.01 4.05
C VAL A 15 1.31 7.25 3.91
N ARG A 16 0.09 7.22 4.45
CA ARG A 16 -0.82 8.36 4.44
C ARG A 16 -0.24 9.56 5.17
N SER A 17 0.26 9.37 6.40
CA SER A 17 0.89 10.44 7.17
C SER A 17 2.07 11.07 6.44
N GLN A 18 2.91 10.26 5.80
CA GLN A 18 4.03 10.79 4.99
C GLN A 18 3.55 11.66 3.82
N PHE A 19 2.46 11.28 3.15
CA PHE A 19 1.90 12.11 2.08
C PHE A 19 1.25 13.39 2.60
N GLU A 20 0.53 13.34 3.71
CA GLU A 20 -0.05 14.52 4.38
C GLU A 20 1.06 15.52 4.78
N GLU A 21 2.18 15.02 5.31
CA GLU A 21 3.32 15.84 5.73
C GLU A 21 4.14 16.39 4.56
N SER A 22 4.12 15.72 3.40
CA SER A 22 4.87 16.15 2.20
C SER A 22 4.30 17.39 1.49
N GLY A 23 3.10 17.84 1.89
CA GLY A 23 2.39 18.94 1.22
C GLY A 23 1.66 18.51 -0.05
N LEU A 24 1.46 17.20 -0.26
CA LEU A 24 0.61 16.68 -1.33
C LEU A 24 -0.82 17.20 -1.19
N HIS A 25 -1.49 17.49 -2.31
CA HIS A 25 -2.87 17.95 -2.27
C HIS A 25 -3.75 16.90 -1.56
N PRO A 26 -4.60 17.28 -0.58
CA PRO A 26 -5.35 16.31 0.23
C PRO A 26 -6.23 15.35 -0.56
N SER A 27 -6.75 15.77 -1.72
CA SER A 27 -7.55 14.89 -2.59
C SER A 27 -6.73 13.78 -3.25
N LEU A 28 -5.40 13.92 -3.32
CA LEU A 28 -4.48 12.97 -3.95
C LEU A 28 -3.89 12.00 -2.92
N VAL A 29 -3.84 12.37 -1.65
CA VAL A 29 -3.35 11.53 -0.55
C VAL A 29 -3.95 10.11 -0.58
N PRO A 30 -5.28 9.90 -0.57
CA PRO A 30 -5.84 8.55 -0.58
C PRO A 30 -5.47 7.76 -1.84
N ILE A 31 -5.36 8.44 -2.99
CA ILE A 31 -5.04 7.83 -4.28
C ILE A 31 -3.59 7.32 -4.27
N TYR A 32 -2.64 8.16 -3.87
CA TYR A 32 -1.23 7.77 -3.81
C TYR A 32 -0.93 6.79 -2.68
N THR A 33 -1.62 6.87 -1.53
CA THR A 33 -1.52 5.86 -0.49
C THR A 33 -1.90 4.47 -1.03
N ALA A 34 -3.06 4.37 -1.69
CA ALA A 34 -3.51 3.10 -2.27
C ALA A 34 -2.53 2.57 -3.33
N ALA A 35 -2.00 3.45 -4.18
CA ALA A 35 -1.06 3.07 -5.23
C ALA A 35 0.28 2.54 -4.69
N VAL A 36 0.84 3.19 -3.66
CA VAL A 36 2.09 2.75 -3.03
C VAL A 36 1.93 1.38 -2.38
N LEU A 37 0.83 1.17 -1.65
CA LEU A 37 0.53 -0.13 -1.04
C LEU A 37 0.36 -1.21 -2.12
N ALA A 38 -0.39 -0.93 -3.19
CA ALA A 38 -0.56 -1.86 -4.30
C ALA A 38 0.78 -2.20 -5.00
N LEU A 39 1.68 -1.23 -5.16
CA LEU A 39 3.02 -1.51 -5.71
C LEU A 39 3.84 -2.43 -4.79
N HIS A 40 3.79 -2.18 -3.48
CA HIS A 40 4.48 -3.02 -2.50
C HIS A 40 3.92 -4.44 -2.44
N ASP A 41 2.60 -4.60 -2.50
CA ASP A 41 1.94 -5.90 -2.48
C ASP A 41 2.25 -6.70 -3.75
N ARG A 42 2.28 -6.03 -4.92
CA ARG A 42 2.74 -6.64 -6.17
C ARG A 42 4.18 -7.13 -6.10
N GLU A 43 5.09 -6.36 -5.50
CA GLU A 43 6.48 -6.78 -5.30
C GLU A 43 6.57 -7.97 -4.35
N SER A 44 5.77 -7.96 -3.27
CA SER A 44 5.70 -9.05 -2.30
C SER A 44 5.15 -10.34 -2.91
N ALA A 45 4.10 -10.25 -3.73
CA ALA A 45 3.56 -11.36 -4.51
C ALA A 45 4.63 -11.95 -5.46
N ALA A 46 5.41 -11.10 -6.14
CA ALA A 46 6.50 -11.56 -7.00
C ALA A 46 7.58 -12.33 -6.23
N LYS A 47 7.97 -11.87 -5.03
CA LYS A 47 8.92 -12.56 -4.15
C LYS A 47 8.37 -13.92 -3.68
N LEU A 48 7.09 -13.98 -3.30
CA LEU A 48 6.45 -15.23 -2.90
C LEU A 48 6.43 -16.26 -4.02
N ARG A 49 6.14 -15.84 -5.26
CA ARG A 49 6.22 -16.72 -6.45
C ARG A 49 7.62 -17.27 -6.66
N GLN A 50 8.65 -16.44 -6.55
CA GLN A 50 10.05 -16.87 -6.67
C GLN A 50 10.44 -17.88 -5.59
N ALA A 51 9.85 -17.78 -4.40
CA ALA A 51 10.05 -18.72 -3.30
C ALA A 51 9.15 -19.97 -3.37
N GLY A 52 8.27 -20.09 -4.38
CA GLY A 52 7.38 -21.24 -4.58
C GLY A 52 6.01 -21.15 -3.89
N PHE A 53 5.68 -20.04 -3.24
CA PHE A 53 4.41 -19.83 -2.53
C PHE A 53 3.33 -19.18 -3.43
N THR A 54 2.89 -19.91 -4.45
CA THR A 54 1.96 -19.37 -5.48
C THR A 54 0.62 -18.90 -4.92
N GLU A 55 -0.03 -19.71 -4.08
CA GLU A 55 -1.34 -19.36 -3.49
C GLU A 55 -1.26 -18.11 -2.60
N ALA A 56 -0.21 -17.99 -1.78
CA ALA A 56 0.02 -16.81 -0.96
C ALA A 56 0.27 -15.54 -1.81
N ALA A 57 0.92 -15.68 -2.97
CA ALA A 57 1.14 -14.57 -3.88
C ALA A 57 -0.15 -14.07 -4.53
N GLU A 58 -1.09 -14.96 -4.87
CA GLU A 58 -2.39 -14.60 -5.46
C GLU A 58 -3.24 -13.76 -4.51
N HIS A 59 -3.17 -14.02 -3.20
CA HIS A 59 -3.87 -13.21 -2.19
C HIS A 59 -3.34 -11.79 -2.05
N LEU A 60 -2.11 -11.52 -2.51
CA LEU A 60 -1.48 -10.20 -2.43
C LEU A 60 -1.48 -9.46 -3.77
N GLU A 61 -1.92 -10.07 -4.87
CA GLU A 61 -1.86 -9.40 -6.16
C GLU A 61 -2.97 -8.34 -6.28
N PRO A 62 -2.62 -7.04 -6.35
CA PRO A 62 -3.62 -6.00 -6.39
C PRO A 62 -4.18 -5.83 -7.80
N ASP A 63 -5.41 -5.31 -7.88
CA ASP A 63 -6.02 -4.94 -9.16
C ASP A 63 -5.14 -3.90 -9.88
N PRO A 64 -4.66 -4.18 -11.11
CA PRO A 64 -3.88 -3.23 -11.90
C PRO A 64 -4.53 -1.86 -12.09
N ALA A 65 -5.86 -1.77 -12.02
CA ALA A 65 -6.59 -0.51 -12.12
C ALA A 65 -6.28 0.47 -10.97
N VAL A 66 -5.98 -0.04 -9.77
CA VAL A 66 -5.63 0.79 -8.60
C VAL A 66 -4.33 1.56 -8.85
N ILE A 67 -3.34 0.89 -9.44
CA ILE A 67 -2.05 1.51 -9.80
C ILE A 67 -2.28 2.49 -10.96
N ALA A 68 -3.00 2.10 -12.00
CA ALA A 68 -3.24 2.93 -13.18
C ALA A 68 -3.96 4.24 -12.85
N ALA A 69 -4.96 4.20 -11.97
CA ALA A 69 -5.73 5.37 -11.55
C ALA A 69 -4.87 6.46 -10.88
N ALA A 70 -3.77 6.08 -10.23
CA ALA A 70 -2.91 7.02 -9.52
C ALA A 70 -1.86 7.72 -10.40
N PHE A 71 -1.47 7.12 -11.51
CA PHE A 71 -0.42 7.67 -12.39
C PHE A 71 -0.97 8.21 -13.72
N GLY A 72 -2.26 8.04 -13.99
CA GLY A 72 -2.94 8.55 -15.18
C GLY A 72 -2.59 7.81 -16.47
N PRO A 73 -3.33 8.04 -17.57
CA PRO A 73 -2.92 7.59 -18.89
C PRO A 73 -1.64 8.33 -19.31
N GLN A 74 -0.64 7.59 -19.79
CA GLN A 74 0.58 8.17 -20.37
C GLN A 74 0.31 8.82 -21.73
#